data_AF-A0A531KI54-F1
#
_entry.id   AF-A0A531KI54-F1
#
_cell.length_a   1.000
_cell.length_b   1.000
_cell.length_c   1.000
_cell.angle_alpha   90.00
_cell.angle_beta   90.00
_cell.angle_gamma   90.00
#
_symmetry.space_group_name_H-M   'P 1'
#
loop_
_entity.id
_entity.type
_entity.pdbx_description
1 polymer ?
#
loop_
_entity_poly.entity_id
_entity_poly.type
_entity_poly.pdbx_seq_one_letter_code
_entity_poly.pdbx_strand_id
1 'polypeptide(L)'
;MFVRTAGERDLGAVRALLIETWHATYDAIYGAAKVAEITDEWHSIASLKARLTRPNSEFLVADDGKRIGGMAFAAATTDAKIVMLNQLYVHPACQRQGIG
;
A
#
# COMPACT_ATOMS: atom_id res chain seq x y z
N MET A 1 3.82 2.49 -16.53
CA MET A 1 3.84 3.03 -15.15
C MET A 1 5.19 3.64 -14.85
N PHE A 2 5.21 4.62 -13.97
CA PHE A 2 6.40 5.17 -13.35
C PHE A 2 6.24 5.12 -11.83
N VAL A 3 7.35 5.07 -11.11
CA VAL A 3 7.36 5.06 -9.64
C VAL A 3 7.68 6.45 -9.14
N ARG A 4 6.93 6.92 -8.13
CA ARG A 4 7.16 8.20 -7.47
C ARG A 4 6.84 8.11 -5.99
N THR A 5 7.38 9.04 -5.21
CA THR A 5 6.95 9.26 -3.82
C THR A 5 5.46 9.62 -3.80
N ALA A 6 4.75 8.98 -2.87
CA ALA A 6 3.34 9.26 -2.59
C ALA A 6 3.19 10.64 -1.94
N GLY A 7 2.06 11.30 -2.17
CA GLY A 7 1.64 12.49 -1.45
C GLY A 7 0.30 12.30 -0.77
N GLU A 8 -0.14 13.27 0.04
CA GLU A 8 -1.42 13.20 0.75
C GLU A 8 -2.62 12.98 -0.17
N ARG A 9 -2.56 13.50 -1.41
CA ARG A 9 -3.60 13.34 -2.43
C ARG A 9 -3.76 11.91 -2.92
N ASP A 10 -2.74 11.07 -2.78
CA ASP A 10 -2.76 9.68 -3.24
C ASP A 10 -3.41 8.72 -2.22
N LEU A 11 -3.55 9.13 -0.95
CA LEU A 11 -3.97 8.23 0.14
C LEU A 11 -5.33 7.57 -0.12
N GLY A 12 -6.26 8.28 -0.77
CA GLY A 12 -7.54 7.72 -1.17
C GLY A 12 -7.40 6.58 -2.19
N ALA A 13 -6.58 6.80 -3.23
CA ALA A 13 -6.32 5.80 -4.26
C ALA A 13 -5.52 4.60 -3.71
N VAL A 14 -4.55 4.86 -2.83
CA VAL A 14 -3.78 3.79 -2.16
C VAL A 14 -4.68 2.96 -1.25
N ARG A 15 -5.58 3.59 -0.48
CA ARG A 15 -6.55 2.85 0.35
C ARG A 15 -7.44 1.94 -0.51
N ALA A 16 -7.97 2.46 -1.62
CA ALA A 16 -8.80 1.66 -2.54
C ALA A 16 -8.01 0.44 -3.07
N LEU A 17 -6.78 0.67 -3.55
CA LEU A 17 -5.88 -0.41 -4.00
C LEU A 17 -5.65 -1.45 -2.91
N LEU A 18 -5.37 -1.03 -1.67
CA LEU A 18 -5.09 -1.93 -0.55
C LEU A 18 -6.32 -2.79 -0.20
N ILE A 19 -7.51 -2.19 -0.16
CA ILE A 19 -8.77 -2.91 0.09
C ILE A 19 -9.01 -3.96 -1.00
N GLU A 20 -8.95 -3.58 -2.27
CA GLU A 20 -9.16 -4.50 -3.39
C GLU A 20 -8.15 -5.65 -3.39
N THR A 21 -6.88 -5.34 -3.10
CA THR A 21 -5.82 -6.36 -3.07
C THR A 21 -5.99 -7.30 -1.88
N TRP A 22 -6.41 -6.79 -0.73
CA TRP A 22 -6.65 -7.60 0.47
C TRP A 22 -7.84 -8.54 0.30
N HIS A 23 -8.96 -8.04 -0.24
CA HIS A 23 -10.11 -8.89 -0.55
C HIS A 23 -9.74 -10.00 -1.54
N ALA A 24 -9.03 -9.66 -2.62
CA ALA A 24 -8.58 -10.64 -3.59
C ALA A 24 -7.63 -11.71 -3.01
N THR A 25 -6.87 -11.39 -1.97
CA THR A 25 -5.85 -12.29 -1.38
C THR A 25 -6.40 -13.10 -0.21
N TYR A 26 -7.24 -12.50 0.64
CA TYR A 26 -7.54 -13.03 1.97
C TYR A 26 -9.01 -13.36 2.21
N ASP A 27 -9.94 -12.99 1.32
CA ASP A 27 -11.37 -13.31 1.53
C ASP A 27 -11.62 -14.82 1.63
N ALA A 28 -10.92 -15.61 0.83
CA ALA A 28 -11.02 -17.06 0.87
C ALA A 28 -10.46 -17.69 2.15
N ILE A 29 -9.67 -16.95 2.93
CA ILE A 29 -8.99 -17.42 4.15
C ILE A 29 -9.71 -16.93 5.40
N TYR A 30 -10.06 -15.63 5.46
CA TYR A 30 -10.64 -15.00 6.64
C TYR A 30 -12.13 -14.64 6.48
N GLY A 31 -12.65 -14.66 5.26
CA GLY A 31 -13.99 -14.19 4.94
C GLY A 31 -14.06 -12.67 4.73
N ALA A 32 -14.89 -12.24 3.78
CA ALA A 32 -14.99 -10.84 3.36
C ALA A 32 -15.30 -9.86 4.50
N ALA A 33 -16.17 -10.25 5.44
CA ALA A 33 -16.50 -9.41 6.59
C ALA A 33 -15.29 -9.16 7.50
N LYS A 34 -14.47 -10.19 7.73
CA LYS A 34 -13.27 -10.05 8.58
C LYS A 34 -12.17 -9.24 7.88
N VAL A 35 -12.02 -9.44 6.57
CA VAL A 35 -11.08 -8.64 5.76
C VAL A 35 -11.48 -7.16 5.75
N ALA A 36 -12.78 -6.85 5.64
CA ALA A 36 -13.26 -5.47 5.71
C ALA A 36 -12.91 -4.83 7.06
N GLU A 37 -13.16 -5.51 8.18
CA GLU A 37 -12.80 -5.03 9.52
C GLU A 37 -11.30 -4.73 9.65
N ILE A 38 -10.43 -5.67 9.23
CA ILE A 38 -8.97 -5.52 9.30
C ILE A 38 -8.50 -4.35 8.43
N THR A 39 -9.02 -4.26 7.20
CA THR A 39 -8.57 -3.22 6.26
C THR A 39 -9.07 -1.83 6.64
N ASP A 40 -10.24 -1.70 7.26
CA ASP A 40 -10.74 -0.42 7.77
C ASP A 40 -9.85 0.14 8.88
N GLU A 41 -9.32 -0.72 9.76
CA GLU A 41 -8.39 -0.31 10.81
C GLU A 41 -6.98 -0.06 10.24
N TRP A 42 -6.39 -1.06 9.59
CA TRP A 42 -4.97 -1.05 9.21
C TRP A 42 -4.67 -0.17 8.00
N HIS A 43 -5.65 0.05 7.12
CA HIS A 43 -5.56 0.90 5.93
C HIS A 43 -6.47 2.13 6.02
N SER A 44 -6.82 2.55 7.23
CA SER A 44 -7.47 3.85 7.44
C SER A 44 -6.61 4.98 6.86
N ILE A 45 -7.26 6.07 6.43
CA ILE A 45 -6.54 7.25 5.92
C ILE A 45 -5.60 7.82 6.97
N ALA A 46 -5.97 7.77 8.26
CA ALA A 46 -5.11 8.19 9.36
C ALA A 46 -3.84 7.31 9.46
N SER A 47 -3.98 5.99 9.38
CA SER A 47 -2.85 5.05 9.38
C SER A 47 -1.92 5.28 8.19
N LEU A 48 -2.47 5.51 7.00
CA LEU A 48 -1.68 5.82 5.81
C LEU A 48 -0.97 7.18 5.90
N LYS A 49 -1.64 8.20 6.45
CA LYS A 49 -1.04 9.52 6.69
C LYS A 49 0.12 9.43 7.69
N ALA A 50 -0.03 8.64 8.75
CA ALA A 50 1.06 8.39 9.70
C ALA A 50 2.28 7.72 9.05
N ARG A 51 2.07 6.81 8.10
CA ARG A 51 3.17 6.21 7.28
C ARG A 51 3.82 7.26 6.39
N LEU A 52 3.03 8.09 5.72
CA LEU A 52 3.52 9.14 4.83
C LEU A 52 4.45 10.14 5.55
N THR A 53 4.14 10.47 6.79
CA THR A 53 4.91 11.44 7.59
C THR A 53 5.99 10.80 8.47
N ARG A 54 6.20 9.48 8.39
CA ARG A 54 7.15 8.78 9.26
C ARG A 54 8.59 9.13 8.84
N PRO A 55 9.44 9.60 9.78
CA PRO A 55 10.86 9.83 9.49
C PRO A 55 11.59 8.54 9.10
N ASN A 56 12.62 8.66 8.27
CA ASN A 56 13.45 7.54 7.81
C ASN A 56 12.62 6.43 7.14
N SER A 57 11.60 6.83 6.38
CA SER A 57 10.75 5.93 5.61
C SER A 57 10.49 6.51 4.22
N GLU A 58 10.14 5.62 3.30
CA GLU A 58 9.76 5.99 1.94
C GLU A 58 8.44 5.29 1.61
N PHE A 59 7.51 6.06 1.03
CA PHE A 59 6.22 5.59 0.59
C PHE A 59 6.13 5.86 -0.91
N LEU A 60 6.18 4.79 -1.70
CA LEU A 60 6.17 4.84 -3.15
C LEU A 60 4.82 4.38 -3.71
N VAL A 61 4.47 4.95 -4.85
CA VAL A 61 3.34 4.51 -5.69
C VAL A 61 3.78 4.28 -7.12
N ALA A 62 3.19 3.26 -7.75
CA ALA A 62 3.30 3.04 -9.19
C ALA A 62 2.09 3.66 -9.88
N ASP A 63 2.34 4.71 -10.66
CA ASP A 63 1.36 5.59 -11.27
C ASP A 63 1.47 5.56 -12.80
N ASP A 64 0.34 5.70 -13.50
CA ASP A 64 0.27 5.85 -14.96
C ASP A 64 -0.33 7.19 -15.40
N GLY A 65 -0.57 8.11 -14.46
CA GLY A 65 -1.22 9.40 -14.65
C GLY A 65 -2.74 9.36 -14.56
N LYS A 66 -3.34 8.16 -14.47
CA LYS A 66 -4.79 7.95 -14.35
C LYS A 66 -5.16 7.16 -13.10
N ARG A 67 -4.33 6.21 -12.70
CA ARG A 67 -4.53 5.35 -11.53
C ARG A 67 -3.23 4.99 -10.84
N ILE A 68 -3.34 4.71 -9.55
CA ILE A 68 -2.31 4.01 -8.79
C ILE A 68 -2.54 2.51 -8.95
N GLY A 69 -1.56 1.79 -9.49
CA GLY A 69 -1.64 0.34 -9.68
C GLY A 69 -0.72 -0.47 -8.77
N GLY A 70 0.14 0.18 -8.00
CA GLY A 70 0.97 -0.46 -6.98
C GLY A 70 1.37 0.53 -5.88
N MET A 71 1.71 -0.01 -4.71
CA MET A 71 2.27 0.76 -3.60
C MET A 71 3.36 -0.03 -2.87
N ALA A 72 4.33 0.69 -2.32
CA ALA A 72 5.34 0.14 -1.43
C ALA A 72 5.58 1.08 -0.26
N PHE A 73 5.83 0.50 0.92
CA PHE A 73 6.22 1.26 2.10
C PHE A 73 7.40 0.57 2.78
N ALA A 74 8.51 1.30 2.87
CA ALA A 74 9.73 0.84 3.50
C ALA A 74 10.17 1.82 4.59
N ALA A 75 10.71 1.32 5.69
CA ALA A 75 11.22 2.15 6.77
C ALA A 75 12.47 1.56 7.40
N ALA A 76 13.40 2.42 7.82
CA ALA A 76 14.56 2.00 8.60
C ALA A 76 14.11 1.36 9.91
N THR A 77 14.85 0.34 10.34
CA THR A 77 14.70 -0.28 11.66
C THR A 77 15.50 0.49 12.72
N THR A 78 15.58 -0.03 13.94
CA THR A 78 16.49 0.51 14.97
C THR A 78 17.96 0.36 14.59
N ASP A 79 18.30 -0.62 13.75
CA ASP A 79 19.59 -0.67 13.05
C ASP A 79 19.48 0.12 11.74
N ALA A 80 20.23 1.21 11.64
CA ALA A 80 20.23 2.11 10.47
C ALA A 80 20.74 1.43 9.19
N LYS A 81 21.40 0.28 9.28
CA LYS A 81 21.84 -0.51 8.11
C LYS A 81 20.73 -1.38 7.53
N ILE A 82 19.60 -1.51 8.24
CA ILE A 82 18.49 -2.36 7.85
C ILE A 82 17.27 -1.49 7.52
N VAL A 83 16.78 -1.63 6.29
CA VAL A 83 15.51 -1.07 5.83
C VAL A 83 14.52 -2.20 5.63
N MET A 84 13.37 -2.13 6.31
CA MET A 84 12.32 -3.12 6.21
C MET A 84 11.28 -2.70 5.17
N LEU A 85 11.03 -3.54 4.17
CA LEU A 85 9.91 -3.40 3.25
C LEU A 85 8.65 -3.95 3.95
N ASN A 86 7.88 -3.06 4.56
CA ASN A 86 6.71 -3.43 5.35
C ASN A 86 5.50 -3.77 4.46
N GLN A 87 5.39 -3.11 3.30
CA GLN A 87 4.28 -3.32 2.38
C GLN A 87 4.78 -3.27 0.94
N LEU A 88 4.30 -4.20 0.12
CA LEU A 88 4.42 -4.19 -1.33
C LEU A 88 3.16 -4.84 -1.90
N TYR A 89 2.33 -4.04 -2.56
CA TYR A 89 1.06 -4.50 -3.11
C TYR A 89 0.87 -3.96 -4.53
N VAL A 90 0.37 -4.83 -5.41
CA VAL A 90 -0.01 -4.49 -6.78
C VAL A 90 -1.49 -4.81 -6.94
N HIS A 91 -2.24 -3.84 -7.44
CA HIS A 91 -3.67 -3.97 -7.71
C HIS A 91 -3.93 -5.23 -8.57
N PRO A 92 -4.96 -6.06 -8.30
CA PRO A 92 -5.19 -7.33 -9.00
C PRO A 92 -5.16 -7.22 -10.53
N ALA A 93 -5.88 -6.24 -11.10
CA ALA A 93 -5.88 -5.95 -12.54
C ALA A 93 -4.53 -5.46 -13.13
N CYS A 94 -3.55 -5.12 -12.29
CA CYS A 94 -2.22 -4.65 -12.68
C CYS A 94 -1.12 -5.69 -12.41
N GLN A 95 -1.46 -6.86 -11.87
CA GLN A 95 -0.47 -7.91 -11.60
C GLN A 95 0.04 -8.53 -12.90
N ARG A 96 1.19 -9.23 -12.80
CA ARG A 96 1.87 -9.91 -13.92
C ARG A 96 2.37 -9.01 -15.05
N GLN A 97 2.42 -7.70 -14.81
CA GLN A 97 2.90 -6.69 -15.77
C GLN A 97 4.28 -6.12 -15.41
N GLY A 98 4.99 -6.73 -14.44
CA GLY A 98 6.32 -6.28 -14.00
C GLY A 98 6.33 -5.01 -13.14
N ILE A 99 5.20 -4.68 -12.48
CA ILE A 99 5.06 -3.48 -11.63
C ILE A 99 5.61 -3.70 -10.21
N GLY A 100 5.50 -4.93 -9.70
CA GLY A 100 5.93 -5.31 -8.35
C GLY A 100 7.41 -5.61 -8.25
#